data_AF-A0AAX4HKK2-F1
#
_entry.id   AF-A0AAX4HKK2-F1
#
_cell.length_a   1.000
_cell.length_b   1.000
_cell.length_c   1.000
_cell.angle_alpha   90.00
_cell.angle_beta   90.00
_cell.angle_gamma   90.00
#
_symmetry.space_group_name_H-M   'P 1'
#
loop_
_entity.id
_entity.type
_entity.pdbx_description
1 polymer ?
#
loop_
_entity_poly.entity_id
_entity_poly.type
_entity_poly.pdbx_seq_one_letter_code
_entity_poly.pdbx_strand_id
1 'polypeptide(L)'
;MHVSYLLFFLSLSVFAEAPRQIQVIPNPQSVEDFDHQFKGCLENSECDQVMGLQLSRWKELIDKLKEDKVEAAKKPQFVELFRGKYGIPVEFYTYQKSQQGFKPLLFNSPCKDHNPKDPNQKVLRGIAFVKSLTKEKAVVWRDQTQIEVPTDELLMPQPVTVYYPEGAKTYYLPLGEQPLFLKNKEMYVLREEDGFFYPLKVSENGDWKIEGLDMARLTEWEDKKENVTCPKDEKKLAPKVFGVEFCKSVWDEDSKKTVVVKMHQGCVI
;
A
#
# COMPACT_ATOMS: atom_id res chain seq x y z
N MET A 1 22.09 62.83 49.60
CA MET A 1 22.81 61.55 49.70
C MET A 1 22.28 60.61 48.63
N HIS A 2 23.04 60.42 47.56
CA HIS A 2 22.72 59.50 46.46
C HIS A 2 23.60 58.27 46.60
N VAL A 3 22.98 57.08 46.61
CA VAL A 3 23.69 55.80 46.54
C VAL A 3 23.17 55.09 45.29
N SER A 4 23.98 55.12 44.23
CA SER A 4 23.75 54.36 43.00
C SER A 4 24.36 52.96 43.17
N TYR A 5 23.53 51.92 43.12
CA TYR A 5 24.00 50.54 43.00
C TYR A 5 24.18 50.20 41.52
N LEU A 6 25.45 50.01 41.12
CA LEU A 6 25.83 49.48 39.82
C LEU A 6 25.82 47.94 39.92
N LEU A 7 24.81 47.29 39.33
CA LEU A 7 24.76 45.83 39.21
C LEU A 7 25.53 45.40 37.94
N PHE A 8 26.69 44.80 38.15
CA PHE A 8 27.51 44.18 37.11
C PHE A 8 26.92 42.81 36.76
N PHE A 9 26.29 42.68 35.58
CA PHE A 9 25.90 41.38 35.04
C PHE A 9 27.14 40.71 34.43
N LEU A 10 27.73 39.77 35.17
CA LEU A 10 28.70 38.79 34.63
C LEU A 10 27.94 37.79 33.75
N SER A 11 27.95 38.02 32.44
CA SER A 11 27.50 37.04 31.46
C SER A 11 28.52 35.90 31.36
N LEU A 12 28.26 34.80 32.07
CA LEU A 12 28.97 33.53 31.86
C LEU A 12 28.52 32.95 30.52
N SER A 13 29.32 33.21 29.49
CA SER A 13 29.21 32.54 28.19
C SER A 13 29.64 31.09 28.35
N VAL A 14 28.72 30.23 28.73
CA VAL A 14 28.89 28.77 28.64
C VAL A 14 28.96 28.44 27.15
N PHE A 15 30.15 28.08 26.68
CA PHE A 15 30.34 27.47 25.37
C PHE A 15 29.61 26.12 25.37
N ALA A 16 28.32 26.13 25.03
CA ALA A 16 27.60 24.92 24.70
C ALA A 16 28.18 24.40 23.38
N GLU A 17 28.99 23.35 23.44
CA GLU A 17 29.37 22.58 22.26
C GLU A 17 28.08 22.17 21.55
N ALA A 18 27.92 22.62 20.30
CA ALA A 18 26.79 22.22 19.48
C ALA A 18 26.77 20.68 19.43
N PRO A 19 25.64 20.03 19.77
CA PRO A 19 25.58 18.57 19.74
C PRO A 19 25.93 18.12 18.32
N ARG A 20 26.92 17.22 18.20
CA ARG A 20 27.33 16.65 16.93
C ARG A 20 26.09 16.07 16.24
N GLN A 21 25.72 16.64 15.08
CA GLN A 21 24.52 16.30 14.33
C GLN A 21 24.54 14.88 13.70
N ILE A 22 25.64 14.14 13.83
CA ILE A 22 25.77 12.80 13.26
C ILE A 22 25.69 11.79 14.42
N GLN A 23 24.49 11.25 14.63
CA GLN A 23 24.33 10.04 15.45
C GLN A 23 24.76 8.84 14.61
N VAL A 24 25.91 8.26 14.93
CA VAL A 24 26.37 7.02 14.32
C VAL A 24 25.45 5.90 14.79
N ILE A 25 24.80 5.20 13.86
CA ILE A 25 23.97 4.04 14.17
C ILE A 25 24.88 2.96 14.79
N PRO A 26 24.60 2.49 16.02
CA PRO A 26 25.45 1.50 16.65
C PRO A 26 25.32 0.16 15.91
N ASN A 27 26.45 -0.32 15.37
CA ASN A 27 26.64 -1.65 14.77
C ASN A 27 25.82 -1.93 13.47
N PRO A 28 26.05 -1.18 12.38
CA PRO A 28 25.41 -1.44 11.10
C PRO A 28 25.88 -2.79 10.53
N GLN A 29 24.94 -3.60 10.04
CA GLN A 29 25.22 -4.92 9.45
C GLN A 29 25.25 -4.87 7.93
N SER A 30 24.71 -3.81 7.33
CA SER A 30 24.50 -3.63 5.89
C SER A 30 24.46 -2.15 5.50
N VAL A 31 24.56 -1.83 4.20
CA VAL A 31 24.49 -0.44 3.71
C VAL A 31 23.09 0.14 3.94
N GLU A 32 22.09 -0.72 3.81
CA GLU A 32 20.67 -0.46 4.02
C GLU A 32 20.35 0.02 5.44
N ASP A 33 21.21 -0.31 6.42
CA ASP A 33 21.05 0.17 7.79
C ASP A 33 21.34 1.68 7.92
N PHE A 34 21.98 2.31 6.93
CA PHE A 34 22.25 3.76 6.90
C PHE A 34 21.17 4.57 6.19
N ASP A 35 20.32 3.93 5.38
CA ASP A 35 19.39 4.65 4.51
C ASP A 35 18.13 5.13 5.26
N HIS A 36 17.90 4.60 6.48
CA HIS A 36 16.83 5.05 7.36
C HIS A 36 17.18 4.85 8.84
N GLN A 37 16.69 5.73 9.72
CA GLN A 37 16.92 5.66 11.18
C GLN A 37 16.38 4.37 11.85
N PHE A 38 15.42 3.72 11.19
CA PHE A 38 14.81 2.47 11.65
C PHE A 38 15.01 1.39 10.60
N LYS A 39 15.64 0.29 11.02
CA LYS A 39 15.91 -0.87 10.18
C LYS A 39 14.64 -1.42 9.51
N GLY A 40 14.75 -1.71 8.21
CA GLY A 40 13.67 -2.27 7.39
C GLY A 40 12.66 -1.27 6.83
N CYS A 41 12.76 0.01 7.22
CA CYS A 41 12.03 1.07 6.55
C CYS A 41 12.65 1.37 5.19
N LEU A 42 11.80 1.77 4.24
CA LEU A 42 12.22 2.13 2.88
C LEU A 42 12.85 3.52 2.87
N GLU A 43 13.80 3.75 1.97
CA GLU A 43 14.44 5.06 1.82
C GLU A 43 13.41 6.15 1.50
N ASN A 44 13.68 7.39 1.94
CA ASN A 44 12.82 8.56 1.67
C ASN A 44 11.36 8.39 2.14
N SER A 45 11.12 7.51 3.12
CA SER A 45 9.81 7.30 3.71
C SER A 45 9.69 7.92 5.10
N GLU A 46 8.47 8.32 5.48
CA GLU A 46 8.13 8.54 6.89
C GLU A 46 7.69 7.18 7.47
N CYS A 47 8.59 6.55 8.23
CA CYS A 47 8.40 5.22 8.77
C CYS A 47 8.81 5.17 10.24
N ASP A 48 8.17 4.28 11.01
CA ASP A 48 8.55 4.01 12.39
C ASP A 48 9.09 2.59 12.60
N GLN A 49 9.67 2.35 13.77
CA GLN A 49 10.34 1.09 14.10
C GLN A 49 9.42 -0.14 13.95
N VAL A 50 8.12 0.00 14.26
CA VAL A 50 7.17 -1.12 14.18
C VAL A 50 6.89 -1.47 12.73
N MET A 51 6.69 -0.48 11.87
CA MET A 51 6.48 -0.70 10.44
C MET A 51 7.74 -1.29 9.78
N GLY A 52 8.94 -0.77 10.11
CA GLY A 52 10.22 -1.32 9.62
C GLY A 52 10.42 -2.79 10.02
N LEU A 53 10.04 -3.17 11.24
CA LEU A 53 10.06 -4.57 11.68
C LEU A 53 9.04 -5.45 10.94
N GLN A 54 7.83 -4.95 10.67
CA GLN A 54 6.83 -5.69 9.90
C GLN A 54 7.29 -5.91 8.45
N LEU A 55 7.84 -4.88 7.80
CA LEU A 55 8.42 -4.97 6.46
C LEU A 55 9.59 -5.95 6.42
N SER A 56 10.47 -5.93 7.42
CA SER A 56 11.58 -6.89 7.52
C SER A 56 11.07 -8.34 7.56
N ARG A 57 10.05 -8.61 8.38
CA ARG A 57 9.44 -9.95 8.48
C ARG A 57 8.77 -10.39 7.17
N TRP A 58 8.16 -9.46 6.45
CA TRP A 58 7.60 -9.73 5.14
C TRP A 58 8.70 -10.07 4.13
N LYS A 59 9.75 -9.25 4.05
CA LYS A 59 10.89 -9.48 3.16
C LYS A 59 11.55 -10.83 3.45
N GLU A 60 11.80 -11.15 4.71
CA GLU A 60 12.34 -12.45 5.13
C GLU A 60 11.46 -13.64 4.71
N LEU A 61 10.13 -13.48 4.73
CA LEU A 61 9.21 -14.49 4.22
C LEU A 61 9.35 -14.64 2.70
N ILE A 62 9.30 -13.52 1.96
CA ILE A 62 9.39 -13.53 0.50
C ILE A 62 10.72 -14.14 0.04
N ASP A 63 11.84 -13.74 0.64
CA ASP A 63 13.17 -14.28 0.33
C ASP A 63 13.23 -15.80 0.55
N LYS A 64 12.69 -16.30 1.67
CA LYS A 64 12.59 -17.75 1.93
C LYS A 64 11.72 -18.48 0.92
N LEU A 65 10.63 -17.86 0.46
CA LEU A 65 9.73 -18.45 -0.54
C LEU A 65 10.32 -18.42 -1.95
N LYS A 66 11.27 -17.53 -2.24
CA LYS A 66 12.02 -17.52 -3.50
C LYS A 66 13.01 -18.66 -3.60
N GLU A 67 13.53 -19.16 -2.47
CA GLU A 67 14.40 -20.34 -2.46
C GLU A 67 13.66 -21.59 -3.00
N ASP A 68 14.33 -22.39 -3.83
CA ASP A 68 13.78 -23.62 -4.43
C ASP A 68 13.51 -24.75 -3.41
N LYS A 69 13.78 -24.51 -2.13
CA LYS A 69 13.53 -25.46 -1.04
C LYS A 69 12.06 -25.57 -0.66
N VAL A 70 11.24 -24.57 -1.01
CA VAL A 70 9.80 -24.58 -0.73
C VAL A 70 9.06 -25.04 -1.99
N GLU A 71 8.33 -26.14 -1.87
CA GLU A 71 7.47 -26.66 -2.94
C GLU A 71 6.50 -25.57 -3.44
N ALA A 72 6.45 -25.35 -4.75
CA ALA A 72 5.66 -24.28 -5.37
C ALA A 72 4.19 -24.26 -4.91
N ALA A 73 3.56 -25.43 -4.78
CA ALA A 73 2.17 -25.57 -4.34
C ALA A 73 1.92 -25.10 -2.88
N LYS A 74 2.96 -25.06 -2.04
CA LYS A 74 2.88 -24.63 -0.63
C LYS A 74 3.15 -23.14 -0.45
N LYS A 75 3.83 -22.48 -1.39
CA LYS A 75 4.21 -21.06 -1.26
C LYS A 75 3.00 -20.15 -0.97
N PRO A 76 1.85 -20.27 -1.67
CA PRO A 76 0.66 -19.45 -1.40
C PRO A 76 0.09 -19.66 0.02
N GLN A 77 0.22 -20.86 0.59
CA GLN A 77 -0.27 -21.16 1.94
C GLN A 77 0.52 -20.40 3.01
N PHE A 78 1.84 -20.27 2.84
CA PHE A 78 2.67 -19.48 3.76
C PHE A 78 2.33 -17.99 3.70
N VAL A 79 2.09 -17.48 2.50
CA VAL A 79 1.64 -16.09 2.32
C VAL A 79 0.26 -15.89 2.95
N GLU A 80 -0.68 -16.83 2.75
CA GLU A 80 -2.01 -16.78 3.37
C GLU A 80 -1.96 -16.82 4.90
N LEU A 81 -1.09 -17.65 5.49
CA LEU A 81 -0.88 -17.68 6.93
C LEU A 81 -0.33 -16.34 7.44
N PHE A 82 0.61 -15.73 6.71
CA PHE A 82 1.13 -14.41 7.05
C PHE A 82 0.03 -13.34 6.94
N ARG A 83 -0.72 -13.30 5.84
CA ARG A 83 -1.87 -12.40 5.64
C ARG A 83 -2.93 -12.57 6.73
N GLY A 84 -3.28 -13.81 7.05
CA GLY A 84 -4.28 -14.14 8.07
C GLY A 84 -3.87 -13.66 9.46
N LYS A 85 -2.56 -13.63 9.78
CA LYS A 85 -2.06 -13.14 11.05
C LYS A 85 -1.81 -11.63 11.04
N TYR A 86 -1.05 -11.16 10.07
CA TYR A 86 -0.46 -9.83 10.01
C TYR A 86 -0.98 -8.96 8.87
N GLY A 87 -1.72 -9.48 7.90
CA GLY A 87 -1.99 -8.78 6.64
C GLY A 87 -0.82 -8.86 5.67
N ILE A 88 -0.97 -8.22 4.51
CA ILE A 88 0.09 -8.06 3.50
C ILE A 88 0.36 -6.57 3.29
N PRO A 89 1.60 -6.18 2.97
CA PRO A 89 1.91 -4.79 2.68
C PRO A 89 1.23 -4.40 1.36
N VAL A 90 0.43 -3.34 1.42
CA VAL A 90 -0.30 -2.84 0.26
C VAL A 90 -0.19 -1.34 0.19
N GLU A 91 -0.18 -0.84 -1.04
CA GLU A 91 -0.17 0.58 -1.31
C GLU A 91 -1.56 1.17 -1.44
N PHE A 92 -1.71 2.42 -1.05
CA PHE A 92 -2.93 3.22 -1.18
C PHE A 92 -2.60 4.71 -1.17
N TYR A 93 -3.57 5.56 -1.52
CA TYR A 93 -3.45 6.99 -1.27
C TYR A 93 -3.93 7.37 0.12
N THR A 94 -3.34 8.39 0.72
CA THR A 94 -3.72 8.87 2.05
C THR A 94 -3.32 10.32 2.25
N TYR A 95 -3.52 10.85 3.45
CA TYR A 95 -3.13 12.18 3.91
C TYR A 95 -2.26 12.07 5.16
N GLN A 96 -1.59 13.16 5.53
CA GLN A 96 -0.74 13.21 6.74
C GLN A 96 -1.49 12.80 8.01
N LYS A 97 -2.81 13.08 8.09
CA LYS A 97 -3.64 12.70 9.25
C LYS A 97 -3.68 11.19 9.52
N SER A 98 -3.34 10.33 8.55
CA SER A 98 -3.23 8.87 8.77
C SER A 98 -2.13 8.47 9.76
N GLN A 99 -1.15 9.35 10.00
CA GLN A 99 -0.16 9.18 11.07
C GLN A 99 -0.79 9.23 12.47
N GLN A 100 -1.98 9.82 12.60
CA GLN A 100 -2.78 9.81 13.82
C GLN A 100 -3.67 8.56 13.81
N GLY A 101 -3.11 7.42 14.22
CA GLY A 101 -3.86 6.17 14.30
C GLY A 101 -2.99 4.99 13.89
N PHE A 102 -3.18 4.51 12.66
CA PHE A 102 -2.55 3.29 12.19
C PHE A 102 -1.12 3.45 11.66
N LYS A 103 -0.62 4.69 11.53
CA LYS A 103 0.79 5.02 11.21
C LYS A 103 1.32 4.21 10.02
N PRO A 104 0.75 4.40 8.81
CA PRO A 104 1.31 3.80 7.61
C PRO A 104 2.72 4.34 7.36
N LEU A 105 3.51 3.60 6.58
CA LEU A 105 4.70 4.16 5.97
C LEU A 105 4.25 5.14 4.88
N LEU A 106 4.75 6.38 4.86
CA LEU A 106 4.34 7.39 3.87
C LEU A 106 5.47 7.77 2.91
N PHE A 107 5.08 8.03 1.66
CA PHE A 107 5.90 8.64 0.64
C PHE A 107 5.19 9.84 0.00
N ASN A 108 5.99 10.75 -0.53
CA ASN A 108 5.48 11.76 -1.45
C ASN A 108 4.87 11.10 -2.68
N SER A 109 3.67 11.54 -3.07
CA SER A 109 3.13 11.19 -4.37
C SER A 109 3.98 11.83 -5.47
N PRO A 110 4.36 11.10 -6.54
CA PRO A 110 5.07 11.68 -7.68
C PRO A 110 4.17 12.62 -8.49
N CYS A 111 2.86 12.59 -8.26
CA CYS A 111 1.91 13.35 -9.06
C CYS A 111 1.81 14.81 -8.65
N LYS A 112 1.92 15.72 -9.63
CA LYS A 112 1.81 17.16 -9.38
C LYS A 112 0.50 17.56 -8.70
N ASP A 113 -0.62 16.97 -9.12
CA ASP A 113 -1.95 17.30 -8.57
C ASP A 113 -2.13 16.83 -7.12
N HIS A 114 -1.27 15.91 -6.65
CA HIS A 114 -1.26 15.44 -5.26
C HIS A 114 -0.41 16.32 -4.34
N ASN A 115 0.29 17.30 -4.89
CA ASN A 115 1.21 18.19 -4.18
C ASN A 115 0.74 19.67 -4.24
N PRO A 116 -0.48 19.99 -3.75
CA PRO A 116 -0.93 21.37 -3.64
C PRO A 116 -0.06 22.16 -2.64
N LYS A 117 -0.16 23.50 -2.68
CA LYS A 117 0.59 24.38 -1.77
C LYS A 117 0.19 24.21 -0.30
N ASP A 118 -1.07 23.86 -0.02
CA ASP A 118 -1.53 23.55 1.33
C ASP A 118 -1.07 22.13 1.73
N PRO A 119 -0.15 22.00 2.69
CA PRO A 119 0.40 20.70 3.08
C PRO A 119 -0.66 19.75 3.67
N ASN A 120 -1.76 20.26 4.23
CA ASN A 120 -2.82 19.42 4.79
C ASN A 120 -3.70 18.77 3.72
N GLN A 121 -3.62 19.25 2.47
CA GLN A 121 -4.34 18.70 1.33
C GLN A 121 -3.45 17.79 0.46
N LYS A 122 -2.20 17.61 0.86
CA LYS A 122 -1.24 16.78 0.13
C LYS A 122 -1.67 15.32 0.19
N VAL A 123 -1.81 14.71 -0.99
CA VAL A 123 -2.07 13.28 -1.13
C VAL A 123 -0.74 12.55 -1.15
N LEU A 124 -0.59 11.57 -0.27
CA LEU A 124 0.61 10.77 -0.07
C LEU A 124 0.34 9.33 -0.53
N ARG A 125 1.41 8.61 -0.89
CA ARG A 125 1.34 7.14 -1.01
C ARG A 125 1.60 6.56 0.38
N GLY A 126 0.75 5.63 0.80
CA GLY A 126 0.89 4.92 2.06
C GLY A 126 1.12 3.43 1.84
N ILE A 127 1.93 2.80 2.68
CA ILE A 127 2.03 1.35 2.82
C ILE A 127 1.57 0.96 4.22
N ALA A 128 0.68 -0.03 4.30
CA ALA A 128 0.32 -0.68 5.55
C ALA A 128 0.01 -2.16 5.33
N PHE A 129 0.02 -2.92 6.43
CA PHE A 129 -0.31 -4.33 6.42
C PHE A 129 -1.83 -4.53 6.54
N VAL A 130 -2.48 -4.78 5.40
CA VAL A 130 -3.95 -4.88 5.29
C VAL A 130 -4.37 -6.35 5.18
N LYS A 131 -5.46 -6.69 5.87
CA LYS A 131 -6.03 -8.05 5.93
C LYS A 131 -7.27 -8.19 5.05
N SER A 132 -8.06 -7.13 4.94
CA SER A 132 -9.25 -7.00 4.10
C SER A 132 -9.56 -5.52 3.86
N LEU A 133 -10.33 -5.24 2.82
CA LEU A 133 -10.58 -3.89 2.33
C LEU A 133 -11.97 -3.78 1.71
N THR A 134 -12.86 -3.02 2.33
CA THR A 134 -14.20 -2.72 1.82
C THR A 134 -14.29 -1.27 1.34
N LYS A 135 -15.49 -0.84 0.92
CA LYS A 135 -15.75 0.56 0.59
C LYS A 135 -15.64 1.49 1.80
N GLU A 136 -15.99 1.00 2.98
CA GLU A 136 -16.14 1.78 4.21
C GLU A 136 -14.90 1.69 5.12
N LYS A 137 -14.21 0.56 5.10
CA LYS A 137 -13.07 0.33 6.00
C LYS A 137 -12.05 -0.67 5.47
N ALA A 138 -10.83 -0.53 5.97
CA ALA A 138 -9.75 -1.51 5.87
C ALA A 138 -9.47 -2.11 7.25
N VAL A 139 -9.14 -3.40 7.30
CA VAL A 139 -8.65 -4.05 8.52
C VAL A 139 -7.13 -4.09 8.46
N VAL A 140 -6.47 -3.28 9.30
CA VAL A 140 -5.01 -3.14 9.35
C VAL A 140 -4.46 -3.86 10.57
N TRP A 141 -3.29 -4.49 10.43
CA TRP A 141 -2.53 -5.00 11.57
C TRP A 141 -1.43 -4.04 11.99
N ARG A 142 -1.48 -3.59 13.24
CA ARG A 142 -0.56 -2.58 13.76
C ARG A 142 -0.37 -2.78 15.25
N ASP A 143 0.87 -2.62 15.74
CA ASP A 143 1.17 -2.67 17.18
C ASP A 143 0.58 -3.90 17.90
N GLN A 144 0.66 -5.07 17.26
CA GLN A 144 0.12 -6.36 17.74
C GLN A 144 -1.42 -6.42 17.88
N THR A 145 -2.14 -5.48 17.28
CA THR A 145 -3.61 -5.44 17.28
C THR A 145 -4.17 -5.26 15.87
N GLN A 146 -5.45 -5.59 15.70
CA GLN A 146 -6.22 -5.25 14.51
C GLN A 146 -6.96 -3.95 14.73
N ILE A 147 -6.90 -3.06 13.73
CA ILE A 147 -7.59 -1.78 13.75
C ILE A 147 -8.39 -1.60 12.47
N GLU A 148 -9.59 -1.02 12.61
CA GLU A 148 -10.43 -0.65 11.48
C GLU A 148 -10.12 0.79 11.08
N VAL A 149 -9.81 0.99 9.80
CA VAL A 149 -9.39 2.28 9.24
C VAL A 149 -10.40 2.71 8.18
N PRO A 150 -11.04 3.89 8.32
CA PRO A 150 -11.96 4.41 7.29
C PRO A 150 -11.27 4.66 5.94
N THR A 151 -11.89 4.18 4.85
CA THR A 151 -11.29 4.17 3.51
C THR A 151 -11.51 5.43 2.67
N ASP A 152 -12.42 6.30 3.08
CA ASP A 152 -12.67 7.60 2.46
C ASP A 152 -11.78 8.72 3.01
N GLU A 153 -11.22 8.50 4.20
CA GLU A 153 -10.48 9.53 4.92
C GLU A 153 -9.00 9.22 5.16
N LEU A 154 -8.69 7.98 5.52
CA LEU A 154 -7.36 7.62 6.05
C LEU A 154 -6.63 6.59 5.19
N LEU A 155 -7.34 5.83 4.35
CA LEU A 155 -6.77 4.83 3.46
C LEU A 155 -7.61 4.76 2.19
N MET A 156 -7.23 5.45 1.12
CA MET A 156 -7.97 5.50 -0.14
C MET A 156 -7.45 4.43 -1.12
N PRO A 157 -8.12 3.27 -1.22
CA PRO A 157 -7.75 2.24 -2.19
C PRO A 157 -8.20 2.59 -3.61
N GLN A 158 -7.72 1.82 -4.59
CA GLN A 158 -8.15 1.92 -5.98
C GLN A 158 -9.53 1.26 -6.18
N PRO A 159 -10.58 1.99 -6.58
CA PRO A 159 -11.85 1.39 -6.95
C PRO A 159 -11.76 0.76 -8.35
N VAL A 160 -12.27 -0.46 -8.48
CA VAL A 160 -12.30 -1.22 -9.73
C VAL A 160 -13.72 -1.71 -9.99
N THR A 161 -14.31 -1.25 -11.09
CA THR A 161 -15.71 -1.54 -11.44
C THR A 161 -15.79 -2.56 -12.58
N VAL A 162 -16.43 -3.69 -12.34
CA VAL A 162 -16.68 -4.75 -13.32
C VAL A 162 -18.11 -4.59 -13.85
N TYR A 163 -18.27 -4.61 -15.16
CA TYR A 163 -19.57 -4.51 -15.82
C TYR A 163 -20.10 -5.89 -16.22
N TYR A 164 -21.12 -6.35 -15.49
CA TYR A 164 -21.85 -7.56 -15.83
C TYR A 164 -23.21 -7.23 -16.50
N PRO A 165 -23.85 -8.19 -17.17
CA PRO A 165 -25.21 -8.01 -17.72
C PRO A 165 -26.26 -7.62 -16.66
N GLU A 166 -26.14 -8.14 -15.43
CA GLU A 166 -27.03 -7.85 -14.30
C GLU A 166 -26.74 -6.50 -13.61
N GLY A 167 -25.61 -5.86 -13.95
CA GLY A 167 -25.20 -4.58 -13.37
C GLY A 167 -23.72 -4.48 -13.06
N ALA A 168 -23.29 -3.27 -12.68
CA ALA A 168 -21.91 -2.99 -12.31
C ALA A 168 -21.62 -3.37 -10.85
N LYS A 169 -20.44 -3.92 -10.60
CA LYS A 169 -19.93 -4.31 -9.29
C LYS A 169 -18.60 -3.63 -9.02
N THR A 170 -18.39 -3.10 -7.82
CA THR A 170 -17.15 -2.42 -7.46
C THR A 170 -16.36 -3.22 -6.42
N TYR A 171 -15.09 -3.42 -6.72
CA TYR A 171 -14.07 -4.01 -5.87
C TYR A 171 -13.09 -2.91 -5.46
N TYR A 172 -12.36 -3.14 -4.37
CA TYR A 172 -11.34 -2.22 -3.89
C TYR A 172 -10.01 -2.96 -3.86
N LEU A 173 -9.05 -2.47 -4.63
CA LEU A 173 -7.73 -3.06 -4.77
C LEU A 173 -6.67 -2.15 -4.15
N PRO A 174 -5.50 -2.71 -3.78
CA PRO A 174 -4.30 -1.91 -3.58
C PRO A 174 -3.99 -1.05 -4.81
N LEU A 175 -3.31 0.06 -4.58
CA LEU A 175 -2.90 0.97 -5.64
C LEU A 175 -1.94 0.27 -6.62
N GLY A 176 -2.17 0.46 -7.93
CA GLY A 176 -1.32 -0.07 -8.99
C GLY A 176 -1.69 -1.49 -9.44
N GLU A 177 -2.50 -2.19 -8.66
CA GLU A 177 -2.94 -3.55 -8.97
C GLU A 177 -3.98 -3.58 -10.07
N GLN A 178 -3.96 -4.67 -10.83
CA GLN A 178 -4.88 -4.91 -11.94
C GLN A 178 -5.49 -6.31 -11.85
N PRO A 179 -6.78 -6.47 -12.21
CA PRO A 179 -7.40 -7.78 -12.30
C PRO A 179 -6.69 -8.66 -13.34
N LEU A 180 -6.47 -9.92 -12.99
CA LEU A 180 -6.02 -10.99 -13.87
C LEU A 180 -7.21 -11.69 -14.53
N PHE A 181 -8.13 -12.20 -13.71
CA PHE A 181 -9.36 -12.86 -14.14
C PHE A 181 -10.44 -12.76 -13.04
N LEU A 182 -11.66 -13.17 -13.38
CA LEU A 182 -12.80 -13.27 -12.46
C LEU A 182 -13.27 -14.72 -12.38
N LYS A 183 -13.67 -15.17 -11.19
CA LYS A 183 -14.25 -16.50 -10.97
C LYS A 183 -15.09 -16.51 -9.70
N ASN A 184 -16.27 -17.12 -9.75
CA ASN A 184 -17.26 -17.14 -8.68
C ASN A 184 -17.59 -15.74 -8.12
N LYS A 185 -17.63 -14.71 -8.98
CA LYS A 185 -17.75 -13.29 -8.56
C LYS A 185 -16.64 -12.82 -7.61
N GLU A 186 -15.48 -13.46 -7.65
CA GLU A 186 -14.27 -13.03 -6.97
C GLU A 186 -13.26 -12.54 -8.01
N MET A 187 -12.52 -11.51 -7.65
CA MET A 187 -11.48 -10.93 -8.48
C MET A 187 -10.13 -11.47 -8.09
N TYR A 188 -9.38 -11.96 -9.07
CA TYR A 188 -8.03 -12.46 -8.88
C TYR A 188 -7.06 -11.42 -9.42
N VAL A 189 -6.05 -11.08 -8.63
CA VAL A 189 -5.00 -10.13 -8.93
C VAL A 189 -3.67 -10.85 -8.79
N LEU A 190 -2.78 -10.74 -9.77
CA LEU A 190 -1.43 -11.29 -9.65
C LEU A 190 -0.53 -10.24 -9.00
N ARG A 191 -0.10 -10.50 -7.76
CA ARG A 191 0.87 -9.69 -7.04
C ARG A 191 2.28 -10.14 -7.36
N GLU A 192 3.20 -9.18 -7.40
CA GLU A 192 4.64 -9.40 -7.57
C GLU A 192 5.39 -8.67 -6.45
N GLU A 193 6.33 -9.36 -5.82
CA GLU A 193 7.19 -8.82 -4.77
C GLU A 193 8.61 -9.38 -4.92
N ASP A 194 9.58 -8.55 -5.30
CA ASP A 194 10.97 -8.93 -5.52
C ASP A 194 11.13 -10.20 -6.41
N GLY A 195 10.32 -10.32 -7.47
CA GLY A 195 10.28 -11.46 -8.40
C GLY A 195 9.47 -12.67 -7.92
N PHE A 196 8.83 -12.59 -6.75
CA PHE A 196 7.91 -13.62 -6.26
C PHE A 196 6.46 -13.27 -6.60
N PHE A 197 5.78 -14.18 -7.30
CA PHE A 197 4.39 -13.98 -7.72
C PHE A 197 3.41 -14.78 -6.87
N TYR A 198 2.30 -14.17 -6.49
CA TYR A 198 1.20 -14.85 -5.80
C TYR A 198 -0.15 -14.22 -6.13
N PRO A 199 -1.23 -15.00 -6.26
CA PRO A 199 -2.54 -14.43 -6.55
C PRO A 199 -3.22 -13.94 -5.26
N LEU A 200 -3.70 -12.71 -5.28
CA LEU A 200 -4.62 -12.17 -4.30
C LEU A 200 -6.04 -12.31 -4.84
N LYS A 201 -6.87 -13.04 -4.11
CA LYS A 201 -8.30 -13.15 -4.36
C LYS A 201 -9.05 -12.13 -3.51
N VAL A 202 -9.94 -11.38 -4.14
CA VAL A 202 -10.75 -10.31 -3.53
C VAL A 202 -12.23 -10.59 -3.79
N SER A 203 -13.01 -10.73 -2.72
CA SER A 203 -14.47 -10.92 -2.80
C SER A 203 -15.20 -9.59 -3.02
N GLU A 204 -16.48 -9.64 -3.43
CA GLU A 204 -17.34 -8.44 -3.50
C GLU A 204 -17.47 -7.71 -2.14
N ASN A 205 -17.31 -8.43 -1.03
CA ASN A 205 -17.40 -7.87 0.31
C ASN A 205 -16.06 -7.30 0.81
N GLY A 206 -14.99 -7.38 0.02
CA GLY A 206 -13.68 -6.89 0.38
C GLY A 206 -12.81 -7.85 1.18
N ASP A 207 -13.24 -9.10 1.34
CA ASP A 207 -12.43 -10.14 1.97
C ASP A 207 -11.29 -10.56 1.03
N TRP A 208 -10.10 -10.74 1.61
CA TRP A 208 -8.92 -11.14 0.89
C TRP A 208 -8.49 -12.55 1.26
N LYS A 209 -7.98 -13.28 0.27
CA LYS A 209 -7.37 -14.59 0.44
C LYS A 209 -6.25 -14.79 -0.56
N ILE A 210 -5.16 -15.42 -0.13
CA ILE A 210 -4.13 -15.92 -1.03
C ILE A 210 -4.39 -17.41 -1.27
N GLU A 211 -4.45 -17.80 -2.54
CA GLU A 211 -4.64 -19.21 -2.93
C GLU A 211 -3.67 -19.62 -4.04
N GLY A 212 -3.64 -20.90 -4.41
CA GLY A 212 -2.80 -21.35 -5.50
C GLY A 212 -3.32 -20.87 -6.84
N LEU A 213 -2.42 -20.46 -7.73
CA LEU A 213 -2.74 -20.17 -9.13
C LEU A 213 -2.39 -21.38 -10.00
N ASP A 214 -3.26 -21.70 -10.96
CA ASP A 214 -2.88 -22.59 -12.05
C ASP A 214 -1.97 -21.85 -13.03
N MET A 215 -0.66 -21.96 -12.82
CA MET A 215 0.35 -21.27 -13.63
C MET A 215 0.30 -21.69 -15.11
N ALA A 216 -0.25 -22.86 -15.45
CA ALA A 216 -0.38 -23.29 -16.84
C ALA A 216 -1.37 -22.42 -17.64
N ARG A 217 -2.28 -21.74 -16.95
CA ARG A 217 -3.31 -20.87 -17.55
C ARG A 217 -2.99 -19.38 -17.42
N LEU A 218 -1.87 -19.03 -16.79
CA LEU A 218 -1.51 -17.62 -16.58
C LEU A 218 -1.40 -16.86 -17.92
N THR A 219 -0.70 -17.44 -18.90
CA THR A 219 -0.58 -16.85 -20.24
C THR A 219 -1.94 -16.68 -20.91
N GLU A 220 -2.84 -17.66 -20.76
CA GLU A 220 -4.21 -17.57 -21.31
C GLU A 220 -4.94 -16.35 -20.74
N TRP A 221 -4.90 -16.12 -19.43
CA TRP A 221 -5.58 -14.98 -18.80
C TRP A 221 -4.95 -13.63 -19.16
N GLU A 222 -3.62 -13.55 -19.20
CA GLU A 222 -2.93 -12.32 -19.60
C GLU A 222 -3.20 -11.98 -21.07
N ASP A 223 -3.21 -12.96 -21.97
CA ASP A 223 -3.51 -12.75 -23.40
C ASP A 223 -4.94 -12.26 -23.65
N LYS A 224 -5.87 -12.47 -22.73
CA LYS A 224 -7.25 -11.95 -22.83
C LYS A 224 -7.40 -10.52 -22.31
N LYS A 225 -6.37 -9.95 -21.68
CA LYS A 225 -6.41 -8.57 -21.17
C LYS A 225 -6.05 -7.59 -22.26
N GLU A 226 -7.03 -6.82 -22.70
CA GLU A 226 -6.86 -5.80 -23.73
C GLU A 226 -7.41 -4.46 -23.26
N ASN A 227 -6.80 -3.36 -23.71
CA ASN A 227 -7.37 -2.03 -23.46
C ASN A 227 -8.64 -1.87 -24.30
N VAL A 228 -9.73 -1.44 -23.65
CA VAL A 228 -11.03 -1.24 -24.30
C VAL A 228 -11.59 0.12 -23.94
N THR A 229 -12.51 0.62 -24.75
CA THR A 229 -13.23 1.86 -24.45
C THR A 229 -14.11 1.66 -23.22
N CYS A 230 -14.03 2.60 -22.27
CA CYS A 230 -14.88 2.56 -21.09
C CYS A 230 -16.36 2.78 -21.44
N PRO A 231 -17.29 2.05 -20.80
CA PRO A 231 -18.72 2.35 -20.86
C PRO A 231 -18.97 3.80 -20.43
N LYS A 232 -19.94 4.45 -21.07
CA LYS A 232 -20.35 5.81 -20.70
C LYS A 232 -21.22 5.74 -19.45
N ASP A 233 -20.60 5.96 -18.30
CA ASP A 233 -21.30 6.11 -17.03
C ASP A 233 -21.36 7.57 -16.61
N GLU A 234 -22.55 8.03 -16.20
CA GLU A 234 -22.73 9.40 -15.68
C GLU A 234 -22.26 9.54 -14.23
N LYS A 235 -22.03 8.43 -13.52
CA LYS A 235 -21.62 8.43 -12.11
C LYS A 235 -20.10 8.42 -11.98
N LYS A 236 -19.56 9.49 -11.36
CA LYS A 236 -18.18 9.48 -10.85
C LYS A 236 -18.11 8.54 -9.64
N LEU A 237 -17.45 7.41 -9.80
CA LEU A 237 -17.29 6.41 -8.74
C LEU A 237 -16.01 6.59 -7.93
N ALA A 238 -14.96 7.16 -8.52
CA ALA A 238 -13.68 7.34 -7.84
C ALA A 238 -13.54 8.70 -7.15
N PRO A 239 -12.82 8.75 -6.00
CA PRO A 239 -12.38 10.00 -5.40
C PRO A 239 -11.56 10.85 -6.38
N LYS A 240 -11.55 12.18 -6.19
CA LYS A 240 -10.80 13.12 -7.04
C LYS A 240 -9.30 12.83 -7.12
N VAL A 241 -8.75 12.08 -6.17
CA VAL A 241 -7.34 11.67 -6.14
C VAL A 241 -7.00 10.69 -7.28
N PHE A 242 -7.99 10.12 -7.95
CA PHE A 242 -7.80 9.30 -9.14
C PHE A 242 -8.20 10.10 -10.37
N GLY A 243 -7.22 10.73 -11.02
CA GLY A 243 -7.46 11.62 -12.16
C GLY A 243 -7.61 10.90 -13.51
N VAL A 244 -7.24 9.62 -13.57
CA VAL A 244 -7.18 8.84 -14.81
C VAL A 244 -8.14 7.67 -14.73
N GLU A 245 -8.98 7.52 -15.75
CA GLU A 245 -9.87 6.37 -15.93
C GLU A 245 -9.46 5.59 -17.17
N PHE A 246 -9.41 4.27 -17.07
CA PHE A 246 -9.14 3.39 -18.21
C PHE A 246 -9.85 2.06 -18.01
N CYS A 247 -10.10 1.34 -19.11
CA CYS A 247 -10.81 0.08 -19.07
C CYS A 247 -10.02 -1.01 -19.76
N LYS A 248 -10.13 -2.22 -19.22
CA LYS A 248 -9.62 -3.43 -19.83
C LYS A 248 -10.72 -4.47 -19.98
N SER A 249 -10.63 -5.29 -21.02
CA SER A 249 -11.28 -6.60 -21.01
C SER A 249 -10.54 -7.51 -20.04
N VAL A 250 -11.28 -8.32 -19.28
CA VAL A 250 -10.72 -9.31 -18.34
C VAL A 250 -11.52 -10.59 -18.49
N TRP A 251 -10.84 -11.73 -18.51
CA TRP A 251 -11.48 -13.03 -18.63
C TRP A 251 -12.32 -13.37 -17.39
N ASP A 252 -13.55 -13.81 -17.61
CA ASP A 252 -14.45 -14.35 -16.59
C ASP A 252 -14.58 -15.86 -16.79
N GLU A 253 -14.08 -16.61 -15.81
CA GLU A 253 -14.08 -18.08 -15.80
C GLU A 253 -15.48 -18.68 -15.73
N ASP A 254 -16.45 -17.97 -15.16
CA ASP A 254 -17.81 -18.49 -14.99
C ASP A 254 -18.57 -18.41 -16.31
N SER A 255 -18.49 -17.27 -16.98
CA SER A 255 -19.17 -17.03 -18.25
C SER A 255 -18.39 -17.48 -19.49
N LYS A 256 -17.10 -17.81 -19.33
CA LYS A 256 -16.15 -18.13 -20.42
C LYS A 256 -16.10 -17.04 -21.49
N LYS A 257 -16.18 -15.78 -21.05
CA LYS A 257 -16.14 -14.59 -21.89
C LYS A 257 -15.32 -13.51 -21.19
N THR A 258 -14.90 -12.51 -21.95
CA THR A 258 -14.31 -11.32 -21.35
C THR A 258 -15.41 -10.36 -20.89
N VAL A 259 -15.22 -9.74 -19.74
CA VAL A 259 -16.04 -8.63 -19.24
C VAL A 259 -15.20 -7.35 -19.20
N VAL A 260 -15.87 -6.19 -19.24
CA VAL A 260 -15.17 -4.91 -19.14
C VAL A 260 -14.94 -4.55 -17.69
N VAL A 261 -13.74 -4.12 -17.37
CA VAL A 261 -13.34 -3.65 -16.05
C VAL A 261 -12.78 -2.25 -16.14
N LYS A 262 -13.43 -1.30 -15.45
CA LYS A 262 -12.99 0.08 -15.29
C LYS A 262 -12.09 0.19 -14.07
N MET A 263 -10.92 0.77 -14.28
CA MET A 263 -9.92 1.04 -13.25
C MET A 263 -9.63 2.54 -13.21
N HIS A 264 -9.07 2.96 -12.07
CA HIS A 264 -8.71 4.34 -11.84
C HIS A 264 -7.26 4.40 -11.41
N GLN A 265 -6.53 5.39 -11.91
CA GLN A 265 -5.16 5.68 -11.50
C GLN A 265 -5.08 7.11 -11.01
N GLY A 266 -4.18 7.33 -10.06
CA GLY A 266 -3.89 8.68 -9.59
C GLY A 266 -3.49 9.55 -10.76
N CYS A 267 -2.38 9.17 -11.40
CA CYS A 267 -1.74 9.96 -12.44
C CYS A 267 -1.09 9.06 -13.49
N VAL A 268 -0.98 9.57 -14.72
CA VAL A 268 -0.10 8.99 -15.75
C VAL A 268 1.31 9.50 -15.45
N ILE A 269 2.24 8.59 -15.15
CA ILE A 269 3.67 8.92 -15.00
C ILE A 269 4.29 9.05 -16.39
#